data_AF-A0A3D3YYE6-F1
#
_entry.id   AF-A0A3D3YYE6-F1
#
_cell.length_a   1.000
_cell.length_b   1.000
_cell.length_c   1.000
_cell.angle_alpha   90.00
_cell.angle_beta   90.00
_cell.angle_gamma   90.00
#
_symmetry.space_group_name_H-M   'P 1'
#
loop_
_entity.id
_entity.type
_entity.pdbx_description
1 polymer ?
#
loop_
_entity_poly.entity_id
_entity_poly.type
_entity_poly.pdbx_seq_one_letter_code
_entity_poly.pdbx_strand_id
1 'polypeptide(L)' 'LIAVNDDFAHRVVLIDPRTNSIVWQYGHKDLKGTAPGYLDTPDGLDLLLPNGTAPLHIDFPSATVTPGRP' A
#
# COMPACT_ATOMS: atom_id res chain seq x y z
N LEU A 1 -2.21 -9.48 -7.96
CA LEU A 1 -0.99 -8.68 -7.72
C LEU A 1 -0.74 -8.68 -6.21
N ILE A 2 0.51 -8.53 -5.80
CA ILE A 2 0.91 -8.35 -4.41
C ILE A 2 1.37 -6.90 -4.25
N ALA A 3 0.79 -6.16 -3.31
CA ALA A 3 1.23 -4.81 -2.96
C ALA A 3 2.29 -4.89 -1.85
N VAL A 4 3.39 -4.17 -2.02
CA VAL A 4 4.52 -4.17 -1.09
C VAL A 4 4.89 -2.73 -0.74
N ASN A 5 4.95 -2.46 0.56
CA ASN A 5 5.65 -1.32 1.14
C ASN A 5 7.15 -1.67 1.20
N ASP A 6 7.99 -0.98 0.42
CA ASP A 6 9.42 -1.25 0.29
C ASP A 6 10.21 -0.10 0.95
N ASP A 7 10.15 -0.04 2.29
CA ASP A 7 10.48 1.11 3.15
C ASP A 7 11.82 1.75 2.78
N PHE A 8 12.89 0.96 2.87
CA PHE A 8 14.26 1.42 2.67
C PHE A 8 14.65 1.56 1.19
N ALA A 9 13.80 1.10 0.27
CA ALA A 9 13.93 1.43 -1.14
C ALA A 9 13.04 2.62 -1.53
N HIS A 10 12.32 3.22 -0.58
CA HIS A 10 11.58 4.47 -0.74
C HIS A 10 10.52 4.42 -1.84
N ARG A 11 9.77 3.31 -1.90
CA ARG A 11 8.76 3.08 -2.93
C ARG A 11 7.66 2.12 -2.48
N VAL A 12 6.54 2.14 -3.22
CA VAL A 12 5.51 1.08 -3.20
C VAL A 12 5.53 0.38 -4.55
N VAL A 13 5.42 -0.94 -4.56
CA VAL A 13 5.43 -1.74 -5.80
C VAL A 13 4.26 -2.71 -5.86
N LEU A 14 3.83 -3.02 -7.09
CA LEU A 14 2.96 -4.15 -7.37
C LEU A 14 3.75 -5.25 -8.07
N ILE A 15 3.67 -6.47 -7.54
CA ILE A 15 4.34 -7.65 -8.09
C ILE A 15 3.29 -8.59 -8.70
N ASP A 16 3.55 -9.09 -9.91
CA ASP A 16 2.83 -10.26 -10.45
C ASP A 16 3.56 -11.54 -10.02
N PRO A 17 2.98 -12.35 -9.12
CA PRO A 17 3.63 -13.57 -8.64
C PRO A 17 3.72 -14.68 -9.70
N ARG A 18 3.01 -14.57 -10.83
CA ARG A 18 3.13 -15.54 -11.93
C ARG A 18 4.40 -15.34 -12.74
N THR A 19 4.91 -14.10 -12.79
CA THR A 19 6.10 -13.72 -13.55
C THR A 19 7.25 -13.26 -12.65
N ASN A 20 7.04 -13.22 -11.33
CA ASN A 20 7.99 -12.71 -10.33
C ASN A 20 8.55 -11.32 -10.69
N SER A 21 7.71 -10.45 -11.25
CA SER A 21 8.13 -9.15 -11.78
C SER A 21 7.37 -8.01 -11.12
N ILE A 22 8.07 -6.89 -10.88
CA ILE A 22 7.43 -5.61 -10.55
C ILE A 22 6.74 -5.10 -11.81
N VAL A 23 5.43 -4.91 -11.75
CA VAL A 23 4.61 -4.44 -12.88
C VAL A 23 4.15 -2.99 -12.73
N TRP A 24 4.29 -2.42 -11.54
CA TRP A 24 4.01 -1.01 -11.25
C TRP A 24 4.80 -0.54 -10.04
N GLN A 25 5.12 0.75 -9.99
CA GLN A 25 5.85 1.40 -8.90
C GLN A 25 5.41 2.86 -8.72
N TYR A 26 5.42 3.33 -7.47
CA TYR A 26 5.46 4.75 -7.11
C TYR A 26 6.61 4.99 -6.13
N GLY A 27 7.35 6.10 -6.27
CA GLY A 27 8.65 6.29 -5.63
C GLY A 27 9.81 5.96 -6.57
N HIS A 28 11.02 6.32 -6.15
CA HIS A 28 12.26 6.07 -6.87
C HIS A 28 13.15 5.15 -6.04
N LYS A 29 13.52 3.99 -6.61
CA LYS A 29 14.28 2.97 -5.90
C LYS A 29 15.56 3.57 -5.29
N ASP A 30 15.74 3.36 -3.98
CA ASP A 30 16.89 3.78 -3.19
C ASP A 30 17.09 5.32 -3.16
N LEU A 31 16.05 6.10 -3.51
CA LEU A 31 16.10 7.56 -3.56
C LEU A 31 14.91 8.17 -2.79
N LYS A 32 15.19 8.58 -1.54
CA LYS A 32 14.19 9.25 -0.71
C LYS A 32 13.89 10.68 -1.16
N GLY A 33 12.69 11.15 -0.87
CA GLY A 33 12.33 12.55 -1.04
C GLY A 33 10.89 12.86 -0.67
N THR A 34 10.57 14.14 -0.61
CA THR A 34 9.23 14.66 -0.27
C THR A 34 8.55 15.38 -1.44
N ALA A 35 9.22 15.49 -2.60
CA ALA A 35 8.64 16.02 -3.82
C ALA A 35 7.60 15.03 -4.42
N PRO A 36 6.64 15.49 -5.24
CA PRO A 36 5.73 14.59 -5.94
C PRO A 36 6.47 13.49 -6.70
N GLY A 37 6.01 12.24 -6.56
CA GLY A 37 6.66 11.06 -7.13
C GLY A 37 7.73 10.41 -6.25
N TYR A 38 8.15 11.03 -5.15
CA TYR A 38 9.09 10.48 -4.18
C TYR A 38 8.37 10.03 -2.91
N LEU A 39 9.00 9.10 -2.19
CA LEU A 39 8.64 8.72 -0.84
C LEU A 39 9.88 8.80 0.05
N ASP A 40 9.70 8.91 1.35
CA ASP A 40 10.76 8.77 2.33
C ASP A 40 10.30 7.77 3.39
N THR A 41 10.88 6.58 3.32
CA THR A 41 10.64 5.46 4.25
C THR A 41 9.15 5.25 4.56
N PRO A 42 8.32 4.92 3.55
CA PRO A 42 6.91 4.65 3.79
C PRO A 42 6.77 3.46 4.76
N ASP A 43 5.82 3.54 5.69
CA ASP A 43 5.70 2.62 6.84
C ASP A 43 4.58 1.58 6.67
N GLY A 44 3.60 1.86 5.80
CA GLY A 44 2.48 0.95 5.55
C GLY A 44 1.59 1.37 4.38
N LEU A 45 0.62 0.51 4.08
CA LEU A 45 -0.40 0.74 3.05
C LEU A 45 -1.78 0.29 3.55
N ASP A 46 -2.79 1.10 3.27
CA ASP A 46 -4.20 0.77 3.51
C ASP A 46 -4.92 0.54 2.18
N LEU A 47 -5.68 -0.54 2.11
CA LEU A 47 -6.60 -0.77 1.00
C LEU A 47 -7.92 -0.08 1.31
N LEU A 48 -8.25 0.93 0.49
CA LEU A 48 -9.50 1.66 0.64
C LEU A 48 -10.67 0.89 0.03
N LEU A 49 -11.83 1.01 0.67
CA LEU A 49 -13.11 0.60 0.10
C LEU A 49 -13.48 1.49 -1.11
N PRO A 50 -14.47 1.12 -1.95
CA PRO A 50 -14.83 1.89 -3.15
C PRO A 50 -15.18 3.37 -2.92
N ASN A 51 -15.53 3.75 -1.68
CA ASN A 51 -15.82 5.11 -1.28
C ASN A 51 -14.62 5.87 -0.66
N GLY A 52 -13.41 5.29 -0.69
CA GLY A 52 -12.22 5.89 -0.12
C GLY A 52 -12.09 5.74 1.41
N THR A 53 -12.96 4.98 2.07
CA THR A 53 -12.84 4.73 3.51
C THR A 53 -11.78 3.67 3.78
N ALA A 54 -10.85 3.96 4.69
CA ALA A 54 -9.91 2.99 5.23
C ALA A 54 -10.63 2.08 6.24
N PRO A 55 -10.62 0.76 6.06
CA PRO A 55 -11.16 -0.15 7.05
C PRO A 55 -10.20 -0.19 8.24
N LEU A 56 -10.55 0.48 9.34
CA LEU A 56 -9.70 0.52 10.55
C LEU A 56 -9.54 -0.87 11.22
N HIS A 57 -10.38 -1.83 10.85
CA HIS A 57 -10.28 -3.26 11.16
C HIS A 57 -11.19 -4.04 10.19
N ILE A 58 -10.65 -4.88 9.31
CA ILE A 58 -11.49 -5.81 8.52
C ILE A 58 -11.76 -7.03 9.39
N ASP A 59 -13.00 -7.18 9.87
CA ASP A 59 -13.47 -8.44 10.45
C ASP A 59 -13.69 -9.47 9.32
N PHE A 60 -12.61 -10.16 8.94
CA PHE A 60 -12.61 -11.20 7.92
C PHE A 60 -13.68 -12.31 8.10
N PRO A 61 -14.16 -12.66 9.31
CA PRO A 61 -15.25 -13.64 9.48
C PRO A 61 -16.64 -13.13 9.09
N SER A 62 -16.90 -11.82 9.17
CA SER A 62 -18.24 -11.26 9.08
C SER A 62 -18.52 -10.50 7.78
N ALA A 63 -17.48 -10.24 6.95
CA ALA A 63 -17.56 -9.38 5.77
C ALA A 63 -18.25 -8.02 6.01
N THR A 64 -18.34 -7.61 7.28
CA THR A 64 -19.07 -6.43 7.73
C THR A 64 -18.04 -5.40 8.14
N VAL A 65 -18.07 -4.27 7.46
CA VAL A 65 -17.26 -3.11 7.84
C VAL A 65 -17.96 -2.46 9.01
N THR A 66 -17.40 -2.57 10.21
CA THR A 66 -17.89 -1.85 11.39
C THR A 66 -17.32 -0.43 11.34
N PRO A 67 -18.14 0.61 11.14
CA PRO A 67 -17.65 1.98 11.23
C PRO A 67 -17.29 2.24 12.70
N GLY A 68 -16.01 2.56 12.95
CA GLY A 68 -15.42 3.12 14.17
C GLY A 68 -16.10 2.82 15.51
N ARG A 69 -15.41 2.10 16.40
CA ARG A 69 -15.51 2.41 17.82
C ARG A 69 -14.66 3.68 18.08
N PRO A 70 -15.12 4.64 18.91
CA PRO A 70 -14.35 5.84 19.24
C PRO A 70 -12.98 5.52 19.84
#